data_AF-A0A2N1FD25-F1
#
_entry.id   AF-A0A2N1FD25-F1
#
_cell.length_a   1.000
_cell.length_b   1.000
_cell.length_c   1.000
_cell.angle_alpha   90.00
_cell.angle_beta   90.00
_cell.angle_gamma   90.00
#
_symmetry.space_group_name_H-M   'P 1'
#
loop_
_entity.id
_entity.type
_entity.pdbx_description
1 polymer ?
#
loop_
_entity_poly.entity_id
_entity_poly.type
_entity_poly.pdbx_seq_one_letter_code
_entity_poly.pdbx_strand_id
1 'polypeptide(L)'
;MKPLNYKKRRASQLRFLLVFSITLTLLFCSSLFAIYTGEKGINVLEKKHSEYNDIFEKQAFISFKIDEMTKYLYRLKNKKRTLGEHKQFQGLISNMRTDVENEIKNTTSDVEYQFQLYIELLRQIKEIQEVVDDYENESEEYLYNKELLEKCREKYRSEGGKSKK
;
A
#
# COMPACT_ATOMS: atom_id res chain seq x y z
N MET A 1 37.30 -72.68 30.82
CA MET A 1 36.02 -73.40 30.63
C MET A 1 34.91 -72.41 30.32
N LYS A 2 34.01 -72.70 29.36
CA LYS A 2 32.83 -71.85 29.12
C LYS A 2 31.82 -72.07 30.27
N PRO A 3 31.20 -71.03 30.83
CA PRO A 3 30.26 -71.17 31.94
C PRO A 3 29.05 -72.01 31.52
N LEU A 4 28.47 -72.79 32.44
CA LEU A 4 27.34 -73.70 32.17
C LEU A 4 26.14 -73.00 31.49
N ASN A 5 25.96 -71.70 31.76
CA ASN A 5 24.88 -70.86 31.22
C ASN A 5 25.26 -70.06 29.95
N TYR A 6 26.40 -70.37 29.31
CA TYR A 6 26.93 -69.62 28.17
C TYR A 6 25.95 -69.49 27.01
N LYS A 7 25.23 -70.58 26.67
CA LYS A 7 24.27 -70.59 25.56
C LYS A 7 23.07 -69.66 25.83
N LYS A 8 22.46 -69.68 27.02
CA LYS A 8 21.33 -68.80 27.34
C LYS A 8 21.77 -67.34 27.46
N ARG A 9 22.97 -67.09 28.02
CA ARG A 9 23.52 -65.72 28.11
C ARG A 9 23.76 -65.11 26.74
N ARG A 10 24.36 -65.87 25.80
CA ARG A 10 24.59 -65.41 24.43
C ARG A 10 23.28 -65.16 23.67
N ALA A 11 22.28 -66.04 23.83
CA ALA A 11 20.96 -65.83 23.24
C ALA A 11 20.25 -64.58 23.79
N SER A 12 20.35 -64.34 25.10
CA SER A 12 19.79 -63.14 25.74
C SER A 12 20.48 -61.85 25.28
N GLN A 13 21.81 -61.87 25.17
CA GLN A 13 22.58 -60.73 24.66
C GLN A 13 22.21 -60.44 23.20
N LEU A 14 22.01 -61.47 22.37
CA LEU A 14 21.65 -61.29 20.96
C LEU A 14 20.22 -60.75 20.79
N ARG A 15 19.27 -61.18 21.64
CA ARG A 15 17.92 -60.60 21.72
C ARG A 15 17.94 -59.14 22.17
N PHE A 16 18.72 -58.83 23.20
CA PHE A 16 18.90 -57.45 23.66
C PHE A 16 19.48 -56.57 22.55
N LEU A 17 20.53 -57.05 21.87
CA LEU A 17 21.17 -56.31 20.79
C LEU A 17 20.24 -56.10 19.60
N LEU A 18 19.38 -57.08 19.27
CA LEU A 18 18.32 -56.91 18.27
C LEU A 18 17.31 -55.84 18.67
N VAL A 19 16.74 -55.91 19.88
CA VAL A 19 15.75 -54.93 20.35
C VAL A 19 16.37 -53.53 20.47
N PHE A 20 17.60 -53.45 20.98
CA PHE A 20 18.36 -52.21 21.08
C PHE A 20 18.63 -51.61 19.69
N SER A 21 19.03 -52.45 18.72
CA SER A 21 19.26 -51.98 17.35
C SER A 21 17.96 -51.48 16.70
N ILE A 22 16.84 -52.18 16.89
CA ILE A 22 15.54 -51.77 16.33
C ILE A 22 15.09 -50.44 16.95
N THR A 23 15.17 -50.32 18.28
CA THR A 23 14.78 -49.08 18.98
C THR A 23 15.68 -47.91 18.60
N LEU A 24 16.99 -48.13 18.46
CA LEU A 24 17.94 -47.11 18.00
C LEU A 24 17.63 -46.64 16.58
N THR A 25 17.33 -47.57 15.66
CA THR A 25 16.93 -47.24 14.29
C THR A 25 15.63 -46.43 14.27
N LEU A 26 14.63 -46.82 15.07
CA LEU A 26 13.37 -46.07 15.17
C LEU A 26 13.59 -44.65 15.67
N LEU A 27 14.38 -44.46 16.73
CA LEU A 27 14.71 -43.13 17.25
C LEU A 27 15.45 -42.28 16.20
N PHE A 28 16.40 -42.88 15.48
CA PHE A 28 17.14 -42.18 14.44
C PHE A 28 16.22 -41.77 13.28
N CYS A 29 15.38 -42.68 12.78
CA CYS A 29 14.39 -42.38 11.75
C CYS A 29 13.42 -41.27 12.19
N SER A 30 12.85 -41.37 13.39
CA SER A 30 11.95 -40.34 13.93
C SER A 30 12.62 -38.97 14.02
N SER A 31 13.90 -38.93 14.42
CA SER A 31 14.67 -37.69 14.49
C SER A 31 14.90 -37.08 13.10
N LEU A 32 15.23 -37.90 12.10
CA LEU A 32 15.36 -37.45 10.70
C LEU A 32 14.04 -36.91 10.15
N PHE A 33 12.93 -37.59 10.40
CA PHE A 33 11.60 -37.11 9.99
C PHE A 33 11.21 -35.80 10.68
N ALA A 34 11.58 -35.63 11.95
CA ALA A 34 11.34 -34.39 12.68
C ALA A 34 12.13 -33.23 12.09
N ILE A 35 13.42 -33.42 11.79
CA ILE A 35 14.27 -32.41 11.14
C ILE A 35 13.72 -32.05 9.76
N TYR A 36 13.40 -33.04 8.93
CA TYR A 36 12.87 -32.83 7.58
C TYR A 36 11.54 -32.06 7.58
N THR A 37 10.64 -32.42 8.50
CA THR A 37 9.37 -31.71 8.69
C THR A 37 9.62 -30.28 9.19
N GLY A 38 10.57 -30.10 10.10
CA GLY A 38 10.97 -28.79 10.62
C GLY A 38 11.49 -27.85 9.53
N GLU A 39 12.39 -28.32 8.68
CA GLU A 39 12.93 -27.55 7.55
C GLU A 39 11.82 -27.12 6.57
N LYS A 40 10.90 -28.03 6.23
CA LYS A 40 9.74 -27.69 5.40
C LYS A 40 8.83 -26.66 6.07
N GLY A 41 8.58 -26.81 7.37
CA GLY A 41 7.80 -25.86 8.15
C GLY A 41 8.42 -24.47 8.14
N ILE A 42 9.74 -24.38 8.36
CA ILE A 42 10.49 -23.11 8.31
C ILE A 42 10.40 -22.49 6.92
N ASN A 43 10.63 -23.26 5.86
CA ASN A 43 10.61 -22.74 4.49
C ASN A 43 9.22 -22.19 4.11
N VAL A 44 8.14 -22.89 4.48
CA VAL A 44 6.77 -22.40 4.26
C VAL A 44 6.52 -21.12 5.05
N LEU A 45 7.00 -21.05 6.30
CA LEU A 45 6.84 -19.87 7.15
C LEU A 45 7.62 -18.67 6.61
N GLU A 46 8.86 -18.87 6.18
CA GLU A 46 9.72 -17.85 5.61
C GLU A 46 9.14 -17.30 4.31
N LYS A 47 8.66 -18.19 3.42
CA LYS A 47 7.94 -17.78 2.21
C LYS A 47 6.72 -16.93 2.54
N LYS A 48 5.88 -17.36 3.49
CA LYS A 48 4.68 -16.62 3.89
C LYS A 48 5.01 -15.29 4.55
N HIS A 49 6.05 -15.25 5.36
CA HIS A 49 6.54 -14.02 5.98
C HIS A 49 7.03 -13.03 4.93
N SER A 50 7.81 -13.49 3.94
CA SER A 50 8.29 -12.66 2.84
C SER A 50 7.13 -12.12 1.98
N GLU A 51 6.16 -12.96 1.63
CA GLU A 51 4.96 -12.54 0.88
C GLU A 51 4.18 -11.46 1.65
N TYR A 52 3.96 -11.68 2.95
CA TYR A 52 3.27 -10.73 3.81
C TYR A 52 4.03 -9.41 3.95
N ASN A 53 5.36 -9.47 4.10
CA ASN A 53 6.17 -8.28 4.28
C ASN A 53 6.21 -7.41 3.01
N ASP A 54 6.30 -8.01 1.81
CA ASP A 54 6.22 -7.27 0.53
C ASP A 54 4.88 -6.54 0.39
N ILE A 55 3.78 -7.22 0.71
CA ILE A 55 2.44 -6.62 0.73
C ILE A 55 2.39 -5.45 1.72
N PHE A 56 2.86 -5.68 2.95
CA PHE A 56 2.81 -4.69 4.00
C PHE A 56 3.62 -3.44 3.65
N GLU A 57 4.83 -3.61 3.11
CA GLU A 57 5.68 -2.51 2.66
C GLU A 57 4.99 -1.70 1.55
N LYS A 58 4.38 -2.37 0.58
CA LYS A 58 3.59 -1.70 -0.49
C LYS A 58 2.39 -0.95 0.07
N GLN A 59 1.63 -1.56 0.97
CA GLN A 59 0.49 -0.91 1.62
C GLN A 59 0.93 0.33 2.41
N ALA A 60 2.05 0.26 3.13
CA ALA A 60 2.63 1.38 3.85
C ALA A 60 3.06 2.51 2.90
N PHE A 61 3.72 2.17 1.80
CA PHE A 61 4.11 3.13 0.76
C PHE A 61 2.90 3.85 0.15
N ILE A 62 1.88 3.09 -0.26
CA ILE A 62 0.64 3.64 -0.84
C ILE A 62 -0.08 4.52 0.18
N SER A 63 -0.17 4.08 1.44
CA SER A 63 -0.81 4.85 2.51
C SER A 63 -0.11 6.19 2.73
N PHE A 64 1.23 6.20 2.73
CA PHE A 64 2.01 7.42 2.84
C PHE A 64 1.73 8.38 1.67
N LYS A 65 1.65 7.84 0.44
CA LYS A 65 1.35 8.65 -0.74
C LYS A 65 -0.06 9.24 -0.72
N ILE A 66 -1.05 8.49 -0.23
CA ILE A 66 -2.41 9.00 -0.05
C ILE A 66 -2.47 10.11 0.99
N ASP A 67 -1.76 9.98 2.12
CA ASP A 67 -1.66 11.06 3.11
C ASP A 67 -0.99 12.31 2.51
N GLU A 68 0.06 12.12 1.71
CA GLU A 68 0.72 13.21 0.98
C GLU A 68 -0.26 13.94 0.02
N MET A 69 -0.99 13.18 -0.80
CA MET A 69 -2.03 13.72 -1.70
C MET A 69 -3.13 14.45 -0.93
N THR A 70 -3.58 13.91 0.20
CA THR A 70 -4.58 14.53 1.07
C THR A 70 -4.11 15.89 1.61
N LYS A 71 -2.83 16.00 2.00
CA LYS A 71 -2.24 17.28 2.40
C LYS A 71 -2.20 18.27 1.24
N TYR A 72 -1.89 17.81 0.03
CA TYR A 72 -1.93 18.67 -1.16
C TYR A 72 -3.35 19.15 -1.48
N LEU A 73 -4.36 18.28 -1.41
CA LEU A 73 -5.77 18.66 -1.55
C LEU A 73 -6.19 19.69 -0.50
N TYR A 74 -5.83 19.46 0.76
CA TYR A 74 -6.11 20.42 1.83
C TYR A 74 -5.46 21.78 1.54
N ARG A 75 -4.22 21.78 1.07
CA ARG A 75 -3.53 23.00 0.67
C ARG A 75 -4.23 23.65 -0.51
N LEU A 76 -4.65 22.88 -1.52
CA LEU A 76 -5.33 23.35 -2.73
C LEU A 76 -6.58 24.16 -2.32
N LYS A 77 -7.43 23.58 -1.47
CA LYS A 77 -8.66 24.22 -0.96
C LYS A 77 -8.43 25.48 -0.12
N ASN A 78 -7.48 25.46 0.81
CA ASN A 78 -7.44 26.46 1.89
C ASN A 78 -6.48 27.63 1.66
N LYS A 79 -5.60 27.55 0.66
CA LYS A 79 -4.61 28.60 0.37
C LYS A 79 -4.99 29.31 -0.93
N LYS A 80 -5.11 30.64 -0.89
CA LYS A 80 -5.25 31.44 -2.11
C LYS A 80 -4.03 31.26 -3.02
N ARG A 81 -4.28 31.10 -4.31
CA ARG A 81 -3.28 30.89 -5.36
C ARG A 81 -3.67 31.65 -6.60
N THR A 82 -2.70 31.84 -7.48
CA THR A 82 -2.97 32.18 -8.87
C THR A 82 -3.47 30.95 -9.63
N LEU A 83 -4.19 31.15 -10.75
CA LEU A 83 -4.64 30.05 -11.61
C LEU A 83 -3.50 29.11 -12.03
N GLY A 84 -2.34 29.68 -12.36
CA GLY A 84 -1.16 28.90 -12.76
C GLY A 84 -0.67 27.99 -11.65
N GLU A 85 -0.56 28.51 -10.43
CA GLU A 85 -0.19 27.71 -9.26
C GLU A 85 -1.26 26.67 -8.92
N HIS A 86 -2.55 27.00 -9.04
CA HIS A 86 -3.64 26.05 -8.84
C HIS A 86 -3.50 24.85 -9.77
N LYS A 87 -3.33 25.10 -11.09
CA LYS A 87 -3.15 24.06 -12.10
C LYS A 87 -1.88 23.22 -11.88
N GLN A 88 -0.78 23.85 -11.46
CA GLN A 88 0.43 23.12 -11.11
C GLN A 88 0.21 22.16 -9.93
N PHE A 89 -0.48 22.60 -8.87
CA PHE A 89 -0.81 21.73 -7.74
C PHE A 89 -1.76 20.59 -8.13
N GLN A 90 -2.76 20.86 -8.97
CA GLN A 90 -3.62 19.82 -9.54
C GLN A 90 -2.81 18.77 -10.33
N GLY A 91 -1.83 19.23 -11.12
CA GLY A 91 -0.91 18.36 -11.84
C GLY A 91 -0.07 17.46 -10.92
N LEU A 92 0.47 18.03 -9.82
CA LEU A 92 1.23 17.26 -8.82
C LEU A 92 0.40 16.12 -8.21
N ILE A 93 -0.83 16.41 -7.80
CA ILE A 93 -1.73 15.39 -7.22
C ILE A 93 -2.07 14.33 -8.27
N SER A 94 -2.34 14.75 -9.51
CA SER A 94 -2.67 13.83 -10.61
C SER A 94 -1.51 12.89 -10.95
N ASN A 95 -0.28 13.39 -10.94
CA ASN A 95 0.92 12.59 -11.16
C ASN A 95 1.10 11.57 -10.04
N MET A 96 1.03 12.00 -8.77
CA MET A 96 1.13 11.09 -7.63
C MET A 96 0.04 10.01 -7.65
N ARG A 97 -1.19 10.38 -8.01
CA ARG A 97 -2.30 9.42 -8.14
C ARG A 97 -1.98 8.38 -9.22
N THR A 98 -1.53 8.82 -10.39
CA THR A 98 -1.18 7.94 -11.51
C THR A 98 -0.04 7.00 -11.16
N ASP A 99 0.98 7.50 -10.46
CA ASP A 99 2.11 6.69 -9.99
C ASP A 99 1.64 5.57 -9.06
N VAL A 100 0.76 5.90 -8.10
CA VAL A 100 0.18 4.92 -7.17
C VAL A 100 -0.74 3.93 -7.89
N GLU A 101 -1.58 4.40 -8.81
CA GLU A 101 -2.44 3.52 -9.62
C GLU A 101 -1.61 2.53 -10.45
N ASN A 102 -0.48 2.96 -11.00
CA ASN A 102 0.43 2.09 -11.74
C ASN A 102 1.13 1.09 -10.81
N GLU A 103 1.54 1.51 -9.62
CA GLU A 103 2.14 0.61 -8.62
C GLU A 103 1.17 -0.50 -8.20
N ILE A 104 -0.11 -0.16 -8.00
CA ILE A 104 -1.16 -1.14 -7.70
C ILE A 104 -1.38 -2.07 -8.89
N LYS A 105 -1.47 -1.56 -10.12
CA LYS A 105 -1.64 -2.36 -11.34
C LYS A 105 -0.47 -3.32 -11.61
N ASN A 106 0.74 -2.92 -11.23
CA ASN A 106 1.94 -3.75 -11.37
C ASN A 106 2.01 -4.87 -10.31
N THR A 107 1.14 -4.83 -9.29
CA THR A 107 1.06 -5.89 -8.30
C THR A 107 0.36 -7.13 -8.88
N THR A 108 0.82 -8.32 -8.50
CA THR A 108 0.31 -9.60 -9.04
C THR A 108 -1.20 -9.74 -8.84
N SER A 109 -1.91 -10.25 -9.86
CA SER A 109 -3.38 -10.34 -9.91
C SER A 109 -4.02 -11.09 -8.74
N ASP A 110 -3.29 -12.02 -8.10
CA ASP A 110 -3.78 -12.77 -6.94
C ASP A 110 -3.93 -11.88 -5.68
N VAL A 111 -3.31 -10.70 -5.67
CA VAL A 111 -3.21 -9.80 -4.51
C VAL A 111 -4.01 -8.51 -4.70
N GLU A 112 -4.66 -8.34 -5.86
CA GLU A 112 -5.39 -7.11 -6.23
C GLU A 112 -6.49 -6.75 -5.22
N TYR A 113 -7.16 -7.75 -4.64
CA TYR A 113 -8.21 -7.54 -3.63
C TYR A 113 -7.70 -6.80 -2.39
N GLN A 114 -6.41 -6.92 -2.06
CA GLN A 114 -5.82 -6.27 -0.90
C GLN A 114 -5.61 -4.76 -1.11
N PHE A 115 -5.75 -4.28 -2.34
CA PHE A 115 -5.58 -2.87 -2.69
C PHE A 115 -6.86 -2.16 -3.12
N GLN A 116 -8.00 -2.85 -3.13
CA GLN A 116 -9.29 -2.28 -3.56
C GLN A 116 -9.68 -1.01 -2.79
N LEU A 117 -9.45 -0.99 -1.46
CA LEU A 117 -9.73 0.20 -0.66
C LEU A 117 -8.89 1.40 -1.11
N TYR A 118 -7.63 1.18 -1.45
CA TYR A 118 -6.74 2.24 -1.94
C TYR A 118 -7.18 2.75 -3.30
N ILE A 119 -7.62 1.88 -4.21
CA ILE A 119 -8.20 2.26 -5.51
C ILE A 119 -9.40 3.19 -5.29
N GLU A 120 -10.28 2.85 -4.34
CA GLU A 120 -11.45 3.67 -4.04
C GLU A 120 -11.06 5.02 -3.42
N LEU A 121 -10.05 5.07 -2.55
CA LEU A 121 -9.52 6.33 -2.02
C LEU A 121 -8.92 7.22 -3.12
N LEU A 122 -8.21 6.64 -4.09
CA LEU A 122 -7.68 7.37 -5.25
C LEU A 122 -8.80 7.93 -6.13
N ARG A 123 -9.90 7.19 -6.28
CA ARG A 123 -11.12 7.66 -6.96
C ARG A 123 -11.71 8.87 -6.24
N GLN A 124 -11.83 8.82 -4.93
CA GLN A 124 -12.31 9.95 -4.12
C GLN A 124 -11.38 11.17 -4.23
N ILE A 125 -10.06 10.97 -4.23
CA ILE A 125 -9.09 12.06 -4.46
C ILE A 125 -9.37 12.75 -5.81
N LYS A 126 -9.61 11.97 -6.88
CA LYS A 126 -9.95 12.51 -8.19
C LYS A 126 -11.24 13.33 -8.17
N GLU A 127 -12.30 12.80 -7.57
CA GLU A 127 -13.59 13.51 -7.45
C GLU A 127 -13.42 14.84 -6.70
N ILE A 128 -12.63 14.87 -5.62
CA ILE A 128 -12.34 16.11 -4.89
C ILE A 128 -11.55 17.09 -5.75
N GLN A 129 -10.58 16.63 -6.54
CA GLN A 129 -9.82 17.49 -7.46
C GLN A 129 -10.73 18.18 -8.47
N GLU A 130 -11.68 17.45 -9.06
CA GLU A 130 -12.64 17.97 -10.03
C GLU A 130 -13.52 19.06 -9.40
N VAL A 131 -14.10 18.78 -8.24
CA VAL A 131 -14.93 19.76 -7.51
C VAL A 131 -14.16 21.03 -7.13
N VAL A 132 -12.89 20.90 -6.73
CA VAL A 132 -12.08 22.08 -6.37
C VAL A 132 -11.70 22.89 -7.61
N ASP A 133 -11.46 22.24 -8.77
CA ASP A 133 -11.18 22.94 -10.02
C ASP A 133 -12.40 23.71 -10.52
N ASP A 134 -13.59 23.10 -10.48
CA ASP A 134 -14.85 23.74 -10.84
C ASP A 134 -15.11 24.99 -9.98
N TYR A 135 -14.91 24.88 -8.67
CA TYR A 135 -15.07 26.00 -7.74
C TYR A 135 -14.09 27.15 -8.02
N GLU A 136 -12.83 26.85 -8.34
CA GLU A 136 -11.84 27.88 -8.69
C GLU A 136 -12.25 28.59 -9.98
N ASN A 137 -12.66 27.85 -11.01
CA ASN A 137 -13.10 28.40 -12.29
C ASN A 137 -14.31 29.35 -12.12
N GLU A 138 -15.32 28.94 -11.34
CA GLU A 138 -16.48 29.79 -11.02
C GLU A 138 -16.08 31.05 -10.24
N SER A 139 -15.16 30.91 -9.27
CA SER A 139 -14.65 32.02 -8.47
C SER A 139 -13.92 33.05 -9.36
N GLU A 140 -13.10 32.60 -10.31
CA GLU A 140 -12.42 33.48 -11.25
C GLU A 140 -13.39 34.21 -12.19
N GLU A 141 -14.38 33.51 -12.73
CA GLU A 141 -15.40 34.12 -13.57
C GLU A 141 -16.18 35.19 -12.80
N TYR A 142 -16.57 34.90 -11.56
CA TYR A 142 -17.23 35.86 -10.68
C TYR A 142 -16.37 37.11 -10.45
N LEU A 143 -15.07 36.94 -10.17
CA LEU A 143 -14.15 38.05 -9.94
C LEU A 143 -13.98 38.92 -11.20
N TYR A 144 -13.82 38.29 -12.37
CA TYR A 144 -13.73 38.97 -13.66
C TYR A 144 -14.99 39.79 -13.95
N ASN A 145 -16.17 39.19 -13.81
CA ASN A 145 -17.45 39.84 -14.05
C ASN A 145 -17.67 41.02 -13.10
N LYS A 146 -17.28 40.87 -11.82
CA LYS A 146 -17.33 41.95 -10.84
C LYS A 146 -16.43 43.13 -11.24
N GLU A 147 -15.19 42.87 -11.63
CA GLU A 147 -14.25 43.91 -12.07
C GLU A 147 -14.77 44.66 -13.30
N LEU A 148 -15.34 43.94 -14.27
CA LEU A 148 -15.94 44.54 -15.46
C LEU A 148 -17.12 45.46 -15.11
N LEU A 149 -17.99 45.03 -14.20
CA LEU A 149 -19.11 45.84 -13.72
C LEU A 149 -18.65 47.10 -12.97
N GLU A 150 -17.58 47.01 -12.19
CA GLU A 150 -16.96 48.17 -11.53
C GLU A 150 -16.40 49.17 -12.56
N LYS A 151 -15.64 48.70 -13.56
CA LYS A 151 -15.15 49.53 -14.67
C LYS A 151 -16.29 50.22 -15.44
N CYS A 152 -17.35 49.49 -15.74
CA CYS A 152 -18.55 50.05 -16.37
C CYS A 152 -19.18 51.15 -15.50
N ARG A 153 -19.35 50.92 -14.19
CA ARG A 153 -19.88 51.92 -13.25
C ARG A 153 -19.02 53.17 -13.19
N GLU A 154 -17.70 53.05 -13.16
CA GLU A 154 -16.77 54.18 -13.18
C GLU A 154 -16.87 54.99 -14.48
N LYS A 155 -16.96 54.30 -15.63
CA LYS A 155 -17.17 54.95 -16.93
C LYS A 155 -18.48 55.75 -16.95
N TYR A 156 -19.60 55.15 -16.52
CA TYR A 156 -20.87 55.86 -16.42
C TYR A 156 -20.81 57.09 -15.50
N ARG A 157 -20.09 57.01 -14.38
CA ARG A 157 -19.92 58.16 -13.46
C ARG A 157 -19.07 59.27 -14.09
N SER A 158 -18.01 58.92 -14.81
CA SER A 158 -17.11 59.89 -15.45
C SER A 158 -17.70 60.54 -16.71
N GLU A 159 -18.55 59.84 -17.48
CA GLU A 159 -19.23 60.36 -18.66
C GLU A 159 -20.55 61.07 -18.32
N GLY A 160 -21.31 60.56 -17.33
CA GLY A 160 -22.55 61.18 -16.85
C GLY A 160 -22.36 62.55 -16.18
N GLY A 161 -21.14 62.86 -15.72
CA GLY A 161 -20.75 64.19 -15.25
C GLY A 161 -20.42 65.19 -16.38
N LYS A 162 -20.20 64.72 -17.61
CA LYS A 162 -19.83 65.58 -18.76
C LYS A 162 -21.03 65.99 -19.63
N SER A 163 -22.17 65.32 -19.49
CA SER A 163 -23.40 65.64 -20.25
C SER A 163 -24.26 66.75 -19.62
N LYS A 164 -23.81 67.37 -18.52
CA LYS A 164 -24.45 68.53 -17.89
C LYS A 164 -23.51 69.76 -17.94
N LYS A 165 -23.23 70.27 -19.13
CA LYS A 165 -22.74 71.65 -19.33
C LYS A 165 -23.22 72.16 -20.68
#